data_AF-A0A534QI76-F1
#
_entry.id   AF-A0A534QI76-F1
#
_cell.length_a   1.000
_cell.length_b   1.000
_cell.length_c   1.000
_cell.angle_alpha   90.00
_cell.angle_beta   90.00
_cell.angle_gamma   90.00
#
_symmetry.space_group_name_H-M   'P 1'
#
loop_
_entity.id
_entity.type
_entity.pdbx_description
1 polymer ?
#
loop_
_entity_poly.entity_id
_entity_poly.type
_entity_poly.pdbx_seq_one_letter_code
_entity_poly.pdbx_strand_id
1 'polypeptide(L)'
;MLLAAARRVREAGYRRIDACVPFPVEGLTEALGFRRTWIPLLVLAGALSGAAGAYFMQWYAMGVWYPLNVGGRPLNSWPMFIPITFELAVLVGGLTAALGMLALNRLPMPYHPLFNVPRFARATQDRFFLAIDSRDARFERGGTAELLRGLGAAEVSEVAR
;
A
#
# COMPACT_ATOMS: atom_id res chain seq x y z
N MET A 1 -13.89 1.10 20.61
CA MET A 1 -14.48 2.43 20.33
C MET A 1 -14.27 2.86 18.88
N LEU A 2 -13.04 3.01 18.39
CA LEU A 2 -12.79 3.45 17.00
C LEU A 2 -13.40 2.51 15.93
N LEU A 3 -13.24 1.20 16.08
CA LEU A 3 -13.79 0.22 15.13
C LEU A 3 -15.32 0.33 15.00
N ALA A 4 -16.01 0.49 16.13
CA ALA A 4 -17.46 0.66 16.17
C ALA A 4 -17.88 2.00 15.53
N ALA A 5 -17.13 3.07 15.78
CA ALA A 5 -17.36 4.37 15.14
C ALA A 5 -17.18 4.27 13.61
N ALA A 6 -16.08 3.65 13.13
CA ALA A 6 -15.83 3.45 11.71
C ALA A 6 -16.94 2.62 11.02
N ARG A 7 -17.41 1.55 11.66
CA ARG A 7 -18.55 0.74 11.16
C ARG A 7 -19.83 1.57 11.07
N ARG A 8 -20.19 2.32 12.11
CA ARG A 8 -21.38 3.17 12.12
C ARG A 8 -21.34 4.29 11.09
N VAL A 9 -20.18 4.92 10.89
CA VAL A 9 -20.00 5.94 9.84
C VAL A 9 -20.17 5.31 8.46
N ARG A 10 -19.66 4.08 8.25
CA ARG A 10 -19.88 3.35 7.00
C ARG A 10 -21.34 2.94 6.80
N GLU A 11 -22.02 2.46 7.85
CA GLU A 11 -23.46 2.14 7.85
C GLU A 11 -24.32 3.37 7.55
N ALA A 12 -23.92 4.56 8.02
CA ALA A 12 -24.57 5.83 7.71
C ALA A 12 -24.43 6.28 6.23
N GLY A 13 -23.67 5.53 5.44
CA GLY A 13 -23.56 5.68 3.99
C GLY A 13 -22.30 6.41 3.51
N TYR A 14 -21.42 6.83 4.42
CA TYR A 14 -20.14 7.45 4.04
C TYR A 14 -19.21 6.39 3.43
N ARG A 15 -18.53 6.77 2.35
CA ARG A 15 -17.64 5.91 1.55
C ARG A 15 -16.21 6.42 1.50
N ARG A 16 -15.99 7.72 1.68
CA ARG A 16 -14.66 8.36 1.72
C ARG A 16 -14.26 8.65 3.16
N ILE A 17 -13.86 7.60 3.86
CA ILE A 17 -13.48 7.63 5.27
C ILE A 17 -12.05 7.11 5.37
N ASP A 18 -11.21 7.83 6.10
CA ASP A 18 -9.84 7.42 6.43
C ASP A 18 -9.67 7.36 7.95
N ALA A 19 -8.88 6.42 8.44
CA ALA A 19 -8.51 6.37 9.86
C ALA A 19 -7.00 6.47 10.01
N CYS A 20 -6.55 7.40 10.85
CA CYS A 20 -5.14 7.54 11.21
C CYS A 20 -4.96 6.95 12.61
N VAL A 21 -4.21 5.86 12.68
CA VAL A 21 -3.98 5.08 13.89
C VAL A 21 -2.48 4.84 14.07
N PRO A 22 -1.94 4.88 15.31
CA PRO A 22 -0.50 4.75 15.54
C PRO A 22 0.02 3.32 15.30
N PHE A 23 -0.86 2.32 15.35
CA PHE A 23 -0.54 0.92 15.15
C PHE A 23 -1.66 0.21 14.38
N PRO A 24 -1.38 -0.91 13.68
CA PRO A 24 -2.40 -1.65 12.96
C PRO A 24 -3.45 -2.22 13.92
N VAL A 25 -4.71 -1.84 13.70
CA VAL A 25 -5.86 -2.35 14.45
C VAL A 25 -6.55 -3.42 13.61
N GLU A 26 -6.71 -4.62 14.15
CA GLU A 26 -7.37 -5.73 13.48
C GLU A 26 -8.83 -5.38 13.14
N GLY A 27 -9.26 -5.72 11.92
CA GLY A 27 -10.61 -5.44 11.43
C GLY A 27 -10.90 -3.98 11.03
N LEU A 28 -9.98 -3.04 11.27
CA LEU A 28 -10.17 -1.63 10.89
C LEU A 28 -10.27 -1.46 9.37
N THR A 29 -9.45 -2.20 8.62
CA THR A 29 -9.47 -2.18 7.16
C THR A 29 -10.81 -2.65 6.59
N GLU A 30 -11.38 -3.71 7.17
CA GLU A 30 -12.70 -4.23 6.80
C GLU A 30 -13.82 -3.27 7.21
N ALA A 31 -13.72 -2.65 8.39
CA ALA A 31 -14.66 -1.64 8.88
C ALA A 31 -14.70 -0.40 7.99
N LEU A 32 -13.54 0.08 7.53
CA LEU A 32 -13.43 1.19 6.56
C LEU A 32 -13.85 0.78 5.15
N GLY A 33 -13.74 -0.52 4.82
CA GLY A 33 -14.15 -1.04 3.53
C GLY A 33 -13.08 -1.00 2.46
N PHE A 34 -11.81 -1.03 2.87
CA PHE A 34 -10.72 -1.18 1.94
C PHE A 34 -10.89 -2.47 1.14
N ARG A 35 -10.90 -2.33 -0.18
CA ARG A 35 -10.92 -3.46 -1.10
C ARG A 35 -9.50 -3.99 -1.26
N ARG A 36 -9.42 -5.26 -1.67
CA ARG A 36 -8.17 -5.95 -2.00
C ARG A 36 -7.32 -5.08 -2.93
N THR A 37 -6.06 -4.87 -2.57
CA THR A 37 -5.13 -4.04 -3.34
C THR A 37 -4.62 -4.81 -4.57
N TRP A 38 -4.25 -4.08 -5.62
CA TRP A 38 -3.67 -4.65 -6.83
C TRP A 38 -2.17 -4.94 -6.70
N ILE A 39 -1.57 -4.57 -5.56
CA ILE A 39 -0.13 -4.75 -5.27
C ILE A 39 0.34 -6.19 -5.47
N PRO A 40 -0.35 -7.24 -4.95
CA PRO A 40 0.15 -8.61 -5.10
C PRO A 40 0.25 -9.05 -6.57
N LEU A 41 -0.67 -8.58 -7.43
CA LEU A 41 -0.64 -8.89 -8.86
C LEU A 41 0.52 -8.17 -9.56
N LEU A 42 0.76 -6.90 -9.21
CA LEU A 42 1.90 -6.14 -9.72
C LEU A 42 3.22 -6.79 -9.33
N VAL A 43 3.37 -7.20 -8.07
CA VAL A 43 4.57 -7.88 -7.56
C VAL A 43 4.80 -9.20 -8.30
N LEU A 44 3.75 -9.98 -8.53
CA LEU A 44 3.84 -11.23 -9.30
C LEU A 44 4.32 -10.97 -10.73
N ALA A 45 3.72 -9.99 -11.41
CA ALA A 45 4.13 -9.62 -12.77
C ALA A 45 5.59 -9.12 -12.82
N GLY A 46 5.98 -8.30 -11.84
CA GLY A 46 7.36 -7.83 -11.66
C GLY A 46 8.34 -8.98 -11.47
N ALA A 47 8.07 -9.88 -10.52
CA ALA A 47 8.93 -11.03 -10.25
C ALA A 47 9.06 -11.97 -11.47
N LEU A 48 7.96 -12.24 -12.19
CA LEU A 48 8.00 -13.03 -13.41
C LEU A 48 8.81 -12.36 -14.52
N SER A 49 8.67 -11.05 -14.70
CA SER A 49 9.48 -10.29 -15.66
C SER A 49 10.97 -10.30 -15.30
N GLY A 50 11.30 -10.19 -14.01
CA GLY A 50 12.67 -10.30 -13.50
C GLY A 50 13.27 -11.68 -13.71
N ALA A 51 12.51 -12.74 -13.42
CA ALA A 51 12.93 -14.11 -13.66
C ALA A 51 13.18 -14.38 -15.15
N ALA A 52 12.21 -14.01 -16.01
CA ALA A 52 12.34 -14.19 -17.46
C ALA A 52 13.52 -13.39 -18.03
N GLY A 53 13.70 -12.15 -17.57
CA GLY A 53 14.82 -11.30 -17.96
C GLY A 53 16.18 -11.88 -17.56
N ALA A 54 16.30 -12.40 -16.33
CA ALA A 54 17.52 -13.01 -15.83
C ALA A 54 17.89 -14.27 -16.63
N TYR A 55 16.93 -15.17 -16.80
CA TYR A 55 17.15 -16.40 -17.55
C TYR A 55 17.50 -16.11 -19.01
N PHE A 56 16.79 -15.18 -19.65
CA PHE A 56 17.09 -14.74 -21.02
C PHE A 56 18.49 -14.14 -21.14
N MET A 57 18.88 -13.27 -20.21
CA MET A 57 20.21 -12.66 -20.18
C MET A 57 21.31 -13.72 -20.09
N GLN A 58 21.15 -14.72 -19.22
CA GLN A 58 22.12 -15.79 -19.02
C GLN A 58 22.21 -16.71 -20.25
N TRP A 59 21.06 -17.10 -20.80
CA TRP A 59 20.98 -17.92 -22.00
C TRP A 59 21.60 -17.19 -23.20
N TYR A 60 21.31 -15.90 -23.37
CA TYR A 60 21.89 -15.09 -24.45
C TYR A 60 23.41 -14.95 -24.32
N ALA A 61 23.91 -14.64 -23.10
CA ALA A 61 25.33 -14.44 -22.86
C ALA A 61 26.14 -15.72 -23.10
N MET A 62 25.71 -16.86 -22.54
CA MET A 62 26.45 -18.14 -22.59
C MET A 62 26.16 -18.96 -23.85
N GLY A 63 24.99 -18.80 -24.45
CA GLY A 63 24.57 -19.59 -25.62
C GLY A 63 24.83 -18.93 -26.96
N VAL A 64 24.74 -17.60 -27.04
CA VAL A 64 24.75 -16.87 -28.33
C VAL A 64 25.94 -15.92 -28.42
N TRP A 65 26.11 -15.04 -27.43
CA TRP A 65 27.07 -13.93 -27.53
C TRP A 65 28.52 -14.40 -27.41
N TYR A 66 28.83 -15.14 -26.34
CA TYR A 66 30.21 -15.57 -26.09
C TYR A 66 30.24 -16.93 -25.38
N PRO A 67 30.12 -18.04 -26.15
CA PRO A 67 30.12 -19.37 -25.60
C PRO A 67 31.50 -19.72 -25.04
N LEU A 68 31.62 -19.67 -23.70
CA LEU A 68 32.82 -20.01 -22.96
C LEU A 68 32.74 -21.46 -22.49
N ASN A 69 33.75 -22.26 -22.84
CA ASN A 69 33.93 -23.58 -22.25
C ASN A 69 34.56 -23.45 -20.85
N VAL A 70 33.71 -23.36 -19.82
CA VAL A 70 34.13 -23.32 -18.41
C VAL A 70 33.99 -24.71 -17.80
N GLY A 71 35.12 -25.40 -17.63
CA GLY A 71 35.17 -26.69 -16.93
C GLY A 71 34.46 -27.85 -17.65
N GLY A 72 34.36 -27.81 -18.99
CA GLY A 72 33.76 -28.89 -19.80
C GLY A 72 32.24 -29.02 -19.68
N ARG A 73 31.57 -28.04 -19.05
CA ARG A 73 30.12 -28.06 -18.85
C ARG A 73 29.36 -27.65 -20.12
N PRO A 74 28.14 -28.16 -20.33
CA PRO A 74 27.30 -27.71 -21.44
C PRO A 74 27.02 -26.21 -21.32
N LEU A 75 27.07 -25.51 -22.45
CA LEU A 75 26.86 -24.06 -22.55
C LEU A 75 25.50 -23.63 -21.96
N ASN A 76 24.49 -24.51 -22.05
CA ASN A 76 23.19 -24.33 -21.41
C ASN A 76 23.10 -25.10 -20.08
N SER A 77 23.92 -24.73 -19.10
CA SER A 77 23.88 -25.28 -17.74
C SER A 77 22.71 -24.70 -16.93
N TRP A 78 21.48 -25.04 -17.31
CA TRP A 78 20.25 -24.52 -16.71
C TRP A 78 20.18 -24.60 -15.17
N PRO A 79 20.75 -25.60 -14.46
CA PRO A 79 20.71 -25.61 -12.99
C PRO A 79 21.53 -24.48 -12.37
N MET A 80 22.62 -24.05 -13.02
CA MET A 80 23.43 -22.93 -12.54
C MET A 80 22.77 -21.56 -12.75
N PHE A 81 21.76 -21.49 -13.62
CA PHE A 81 21.04 -20.24 -13.88
C PHE A 81 19.97 -19.97 -12.81
N ILE A 82 19.50 -21.00 -12.13
CA ILE A 82 18.42 -20.92 -11.13
C ILE A 82 18.73 -19.92 -10.01
N PRO A 83 19.91 -19.94 -9.33
CA PRO A 83 20.18 -19.02 -8.24
C PRO A 83 20.11 -17.55 -8.67
N ILE A 84 20.71 -17.21 -9.81
CA ILE A 84 20.71 -15.83 -10.33
C ILE A 84 19.30 -15.42 -10.78
N THR A 85 18.57 -16.33 -11.43
CA THR A 85 17.18 -16.10 -11.84
C THR A 85 16.28 -15.83 -10.63
N PHE A 86 16.45 -16.60 -9.55
CA PHE A 86 15.72 -16.42 -8.31
C PHE A 86 16.03 -15.05 -7.66
N GLU A 87 17.31 -14.69 -7.54
CA GLU A 87 17.72 -13.41 -6.96
C GLU A 87 17.15 -12.21 -7.75
N LEU A 88 17.22 -12.25 -9.09
CA LEU A 88 16.64 -11.18 -9.91
C LEU A 88 15.10 -11.14 -9.82
N ALA A 89 14.43 -12.29 -9.73
CA ALA A 89 12.99 -12.34 -9.51
C ALA A 89 12.60 -11.68 -8.18
N VAL A 90 13.33 -11.99 -7.10
CA VAL A 90 13.10 -11.40 -5.77
C VAL A 90 13.42 -9.91 -5.78
N LEU A 91 14.51 -9.49 -6.41
CA LEU A 91 14.90 -8.08 -6.53
C LEU A 91 13.83 -7.25 -7.25
N VAL A 92 13.41 -7.69 -8.44
CA VAL A 92 12.41 -6.95 -9.24
C VAL A 92 11.04 -7.01 -8.57
N GLY A 93 10.67 -8.15 -7.97
CA GLY A 93 9.45 -8.27 -7.18
C GLY A 93 9.43 -7.32 -5.98
N GLY A 94 10.52 -7.25 -5.22
CA GLY A 94 10.67 -6.34 -4.07
C GLY A 94 10.63 -4.87 -4.46
N LEU A 95 11.33 -4.48 -5.54
CA LEU A 95 11.27 -3.13 -6.09
C LEU A 95 9.85 -2.77 -6.54
N THR A 96 9.16 -3.70 -7.21
CA THR A 96 7.77 -3.50 -7.63
C THR A 96 6.83 -3.36 -6.44
N ALA A 97 7.07 -4.10 -5.35
CA ALA A 97 6.29 -3.98 -4.11
C ALA A 97 6.47 -2.59 -3.49
N ALA A 98 7.72 -2.13 -3.34
CA ALA A 98 8.04 -0.83 -2.75
C ALA A 98 7.50 0.33 -3.60
N LEU A 99 7.84 0.35 -4.90
CA LEU A 99 7.39 1.40 -5.81
C LEU A 99 5.87 1.36 -6.03
N GLY A 100 5.29 0.18 -6.13
CA GLY A 100 3.84 0.01 -6.25
C GLY A 100 3.09 0.48 -5.00
N MET A 101 3.62 0.21 -3.80
CA MET A 101 3.08 0.72 -2.55
C MET A 101 3.15 2.25 -2.51
N LEU A 102 4.27 2.86 -2.88
CA LEU A 102 4.40 4.32 -2.91
C LEU A 102 3.42 4.95 -3.91
N ALA A 103 3.38 4.44 -5.14
CA ALA A 103 2.54 4.96 -6.20
C ALA A 103 1.04 4.84 -5.89
N LEU A 104 0.58 3.68 -5.37
CA LEU A 104 -0.83 3.47 -5.05
C LEU A 104 -1.29 4.25 -3.82
N ASN A 105 -0.40 4.51 -2.87
CA ASN A 105 -0.67 5.42 -1.74
C ASN A 105 -0.45 6.90 -2.10
N ARG A 106 -0.09 7.22 -3.36
CA ARG A 106 0.20 8.58 -3.85
C ARG A 106 1.32 9.29 -3.08
N LEU A 107 2.31 8.52 -2.63
CA LEU A 107 3.52 9.04 -2.03
C LEU A 107 4.56 9.34 -3.13
N PRO A 108 5.36 10.42 -3.01
CA PRO A 108 5.50 11.32 -1.86
C PRO A 108 4.40 12.38 -1.80
N MET A 109 3.69 12.45 -0.68
CA MET A 109 2.70 13.49 -0.39
C MET A 109 3.19 14.32 0.81
N PRO A 110 4.09 15.30 0.60
CA PRO A 110 4.70 16.05 1.71
C PRO A 110 3.68 16.93 2.45
N TYR A 111 2.58 17.30 1.80
CA TYR A 111 1.49 18.07 2.42
C TYR A 111 0.17 17.30 2.33
N HIS A 112 -0.43 17.06 3.48
CA HIS A 112 -1.80 16.55 3.61
C HIS A 112 -2.60 17.50 4.51
N PRO A 113 -3.83 17.93 4.14
CA PRO A 113 -4.61 18.91 4.91
C PRO A 113 -4.80 18.54 6.39
N LEU A 114 -4.86 17.24 6.70
CA LEU A 114 -4.95 16.71 8.07
C LEU A 114 -3.79 17.17 8.98
N PHE A 115 -2.63 17.52 8.44
CA PHE A 115 -1.48 18.04 9.20
C PHE A 115 -1.73 19.44 9.78
N ASN A 116 -2.71 20.20 9.28
CA ASN A 116 -3.07 21.51 9.84
C ASN A 116 -3.75 21.41 11.21
N VAL A 117 -4.19 20.22 11.64
CA VAL A 117 -4.81 20.04 12.96
C VAL A 117 -3.69 19.89 14.00
N PRO A 118 -3.57 20.81 14.99
CA PRO A 118 -2.46 20.78 15.95
C PRO A 118 -2.34 19.46 16.73
N ARG A 119 -3.48 18.80 16.97
CA ARG A 119 -3.53 17.48 17.66
C ARG A 119 -3.19 16.30 16.76
N PHE A 120 -3.17 16.47 15.43
CA PHE A 120 -2.81 15.38 14.51
C PHE A 120 -1.36 14.91 14.71
N ALA A 121 -0.49 15.74 15.27
CA ALA A 121 0.84 15.31 15.72
C ALA A 121 0.80 14.11 16.69
N ARG A 122 -0.32 13.91 17.40
CA ARG A 122 -0.55 12.76 18.30
C ARG A 122 -1.10 11.52 17.60
N ALA A 123 -1.42 11.59 16.31
CA ALA A 123 -1.94 10.45 15.53
C ALA A 123 -0.93 9.29 15.49
N THR A 124 0.36 9.61 15.58
CA THR A 124 1.45 8.64 15.62
C THR A 124 1.92 8.30 17.04
N GLN A 125 1.30 8.89 18.08
CA GLN A 125 1.70 8.73 19.48
C GLN A 125 0.65 7.93 20.27
N ASP A 126 -0.45 8.58 20.66
CA ASP A 126 -1.42 8.07 21.64
C ASP A 126 -2.89 8.17 21.17
N ARG A 127 -3.15 8.75 20.00
CA ARG A 127 -4.52 9.08 19.56
C ARG A 127 -4.92 8.43 18.25
N PHE A 128 -6.21 8.09 18.18
CA PHE A 128 -6.86 7.57 16.99
C PHE A 128 -7.72 8.66 16.35
N PHE A 129 -7.60 8.83 15.04
CA PHE A 129 -8.36 9.82 14.28
C PHE A 129 -9.20 9.12 13.23
N LEU A 130 -10.42 9.63 13.04
CA LEU A 130 -11.32 9.25 11.94
C LEU A 130 -11.57 10.51 11.12
N ALA A 131 -11.17 10.49 9.85
CA ALA A 131 -11.34 11.58 8.91
C ALA A 131 -12.41 11.21 7.88
N ILE A 132 -13.30 12.15 7.58
CA ILE A 132 -14.31 12.01 6.53
C ILE A 132 -14.02 13.08 5.49
N ASP A 133 -13.88 12.67 4.22
CA ASP A 133 -13.61 13.59 3.12
C ASP A 133 -14.86 14.40 2.79
N SER A 134 -14.70 15.71 2.62
CA SER A 134 -15.80 16.61 2.25
C SER A 134 -16.36 16.36 0.85
N ARG A 135 -15.66 15.57 0.02
CA ARG A 135 -16.11 15.12 -1.31
C ARG A 135 -17.07 13.93 -1.27
N ASP A 136 -17.41 13.42 -0.09
CA ASP A 136 -18.42 12.37 0.03
C ASP A 136 -19.81 12.92 -0.28
N ALA A 137 -20.63 12.17 -1.01
CA ALA A 137 -21.99 12.58 -1.37
C ALA A 137 -22.92 12.74 -0.16
N ARG A 138 -22.58 12.08 0.96
CA ARG A 138 -23.34 12.17 2.22
C ARG A 138 -22.75 13.18 3.20
N PHE A 139 -21.68 13.89 2.84
CA PHE A 139 -21.04 14.85 3.72
C PHE A 139 -21.88 16.12 3.86
N GLU A 140 -22.29 16.41 5.08
CA GLU A 140 -22.95 17.65 5.46
C GLU A 140 -22.30 18.15 6.76
N ARG A 141 -21.77 19.39 6.77
CA ARG A 141 -20.95 19.89 7.89
C ARG A 141 -21.61 19.69 9.26
N GLY A 142 -22.87 20.10 9.40
CA GLY A 142 -23.62 19.98 10.65
C GLY A 142 -23.91 18.54 11.03
N GLY A 143 -24.55 17.80 10.12
CA GLY A 143 -24.95 16.40 10.38
C GLY A 143 -23.77 15.46 10.59
N THR A 144 -22.66 15.63 9.87
CA THR A 144 -21.44 14.85 10.07
C THR A 144 -20.79 15.17 11.41
N ALA A 145 -20.72 16.45 11.81
CA ALA A 145 -20.14 16.81 13.10
C ALA A 145 -20.97 16.28 14.28
N GLU A 146 -22.30 16.35 14.19
CA GLU A 146 -23.21 15.80 15.19
C GLU A 146 -23.11 14.28 15.29
N LEU A 147 -23.06 13.59 14.14
CA LEU A 147 -22.83 12.15 14.08
C LEU A 147 -21.52 11.77 14.78
N LEU A 148 -20.42 12.48 14.49
CA LEU A 148 -19.11 12.21 15.11
C LEU A 148 -19.13 12.44 16.62
N ARG A 149 -19.80 13.49 17.10
CA ARG A 149 -19.98 13.73 18.56
C ARG A 149 -20.79 12.61 19.20
N GLY A 150 -21.88 12.16 18.57
CA GLY A 150 -22.71 11.05 19.05
C GLY A 150 -21.99 9.70 19.09
N LEU A 151 -20.90 9.55 18.34
CA LEU A 151 -20.05 8.34 18.33
C LEU A 151 -19.01 8.32 19.46
N GLY A 152 -18.99 9.32 20.34
CA GLY A 152 -18.04 9.43 21.44
C GLY A 152 -16.69 10.04 21.03
N ALA A 153 -16.67 10.89 20.00
CA ALA A 153 -15.48 11.64 19.64
C ALA A 153 -15.03 12.55 20.79
N ALA A 154 -13.78 12.43 21.21
CA ALA A 154 -13.19 13.31 22.23
C ALA A 154 -13.11 14.77 21.75
N GLU A 155 -13.00 14.97 20.44
CA GLU A 155 -13.01 16.27 19.77
C GLU A 155 -13.38 16.10 18.30
N VAL A 156 -14.04 17.11 17.73
CA VAL A 156 -14.35 17.19 16.31
C VAL A 156 -13.81 18.52 15.78
N SER A 157 -12.85 18.45 14.86
CA SER A 157 -12.24 19.63 14.24
C SER A 157 -12.56 19.64 12.75
N GLU A 158 -13.04 20.77 12.24
CA GLU A 158 -13.16 20.99 10.80
C GLU A 158 -11.80 21.39 10.23
N VAL A 159 -11.37 20.71 9.16
CA VAL A 159 -10.11 20.99 8.49
C VAL A 159 -10.42 21.64 7.16
N ALA A 160 -9.99 22.89 7.00
CA ALA A 160 -10.03 23.58 5.72
C ALA A 160 -9.08 22.87 4.74
N ARG A 161 -9.51 22.77 3.48
CA ARG A 161 -8.76 22.10 2.42
C ARG A 161 -7.46 22.83 2.10
#